data_AF-A0A3C1SGN2-F1
#
_entry.id   AF-A0A3C1SGN2-F1
#
_cell.length_a   1.000
_cell.length_b   1.000
_cell.length_c   1.000
_cell.angle_alpha   90.00
_cell.angle_beta   90.00
_cell.angle_gamma   90.00
#
_symmetry.space_group_name_H-M   'P 1'
#
loop_
_entity.id
_entity.type
_entity.pdbx_description
1 polymer ?
#
loop_
_entity_poly.entity_id
_entity_poly.type
_entity_poly.pdbx_seq_one_letter_code
_entity_poly.pdbx_strand_id
1 'polypeptide(L)'
;MIMLVKVFHFKNVSVFRKKRISDMKQGKYKSVSLTDRMVLIGFGLAVVYWFCESFINFFLSNQGNFFKDFFGPDIHVIQTRLIVLCLFVIYGSHAQYTMNQRQAAQEALQKSQERYRSLVQNIPIGMYRQTPEPEEKILMANPALCKMLGVDSEEELLAMNAADIYMTDKEKKFLLNVLIQQGRVSWFEIRLKRKDNTPIWGSVTAKVVYEKDSENIAYFDCTVEDIDERKKAIQRVREEEETRRRFERLLSPDLAEMVASGKLKVEKGGESRFATVLFADIRGFTTLSENTAASKVLQLLNEYFEMMVNIVFKYEGTVDKFIGDSVMVNWGAPVIHNDDPIRAVMAAIEMQQEIKAFNIERKLKGEQEIQVGIGINTGHLVAGYIGSSQTMSYSVVGDTVNTASRLCSAAKGGQIIISENTHKYLGNTFEVQKLEPVHAKGKFKPIRVFDVIGYRTDYGI
;
A
#
# COMPACT_ATOMS: atom_id res chain seq x y z
N MET A 1 -2.32 14.51 -81.14
CA MET A 1 -2.32 13.90 -79.79
C MET A 1 -1.06 14.24 -78.97
N ILE A 2 -0.62 15.52 -78.96
CA ILE A 2 0.49 16.03 -78.10
C ILE A 2 0.17 17.40 -77.46
N MET A 3 -0.96 18.02 -77.79
CA MET A 3 -1.23 19.43 -77.43
C MET A 3 -2.44 19.67 -76.50
N LEU A 4 -2.80 18.69 -75.66
CA LEU A 4 -3.90 18.84 -74.68
C LEU A 4 -3.55 18.32 -73.27
N VAL A 5 -2.27 18.01 -73.00
CA VAL A 5 -1.80 17.53 -71.68
C VAL A 5 -1.03 18.62 -70.89
N LYS A 6 -1.01 19.88 -71.37
CA LYS A 6 -0.15 20.94 -70.82
C LYS A 6 -0.83 22.03 -69.99
N VAL A 7 -2.09 21.88 -69.54
CA VAL A 7 -2.80 22.96 -68.81
C VAL A 7 -3.16 22.65 -67.35
N PHE A 8 -3.03 21.42 -66.82
CA PHE A 8 -3.22 21.19 -65.37
C PHE A 8 -1.94 20.75 -64.67
N HIS A 9 -1.11 21.75 -64.36
CA HIS A 9 -0.05 21.66 -63.38
C HIS A 9 -0.70 21.65 -61.97
N PHE A 10 -0.83 20.47 -61.34
CA PHE A 10 -1.09 20.38 -59.89
C PHE A 10 0.04 19.61 -59.22
N LYS A 11 0.85 20.35 -58.44
CA LYS A 11 1.97 19.91 -57.59
C LYS A 11 1.64 18.80 -56.58
N ASN A 12 0.40 18.32 -56.49
CA ASN A 12 -0.04 17.28 -55.56
C ASN A 12 0.06 15.84 -56.09
N VAL A 13 0.34 15.64 -57.38
CA VAL A 13 0.40 14.29 -57.97
C VAL A 13 1.67 13.52 -57.55
N SER A 14 2.80 14.18 -57.33
CA SER A 14 4.07 13.51 -56.99
C SER A 14 4.09 12.93 -55.57
N VAL A 15 3.46 13.61 -54.61
CA VAL A 15 3.32 13.15 -53.21
C VAL A 15 2.34 11.98 -53.12
N PHE A 16 1.21 12.06 -53.84
CA PHE A 16 0.27 10.94 -53.95
C PHE A 16 0.88 9.72 -54.65
N ARG A 17 1.71 9.91 -55.68
CA ARG A 17 2.37 8.83 -56.42
C ARG A 17 3.47 8.15 -55.60
N LYS A 18 4.27 8.89 -54.82
CA LYS A 18 5.27 8.32 -53.91
C LYS A 18 4.65 7.55 -52.75
N LYS A 19 3.55 8.04 -52.16
CA LYS A 19 2.82 7.33 -51.09
C LYS A 19 2.16 6.04 -51.61
N ARG A 20 1.54 6.08 -52.81
CA ARG A 20 1.01 4.87 -53.50
C ARG A 20 2.06 3.79 -53.76
N ILE A 21 3.25 4.16 -54.23
CA ILE A 21 4.32 3.21 -54.55
C ILE A 21 4.94 2.61 -53.26
N SER A 22 5.02 3.40 -52.19
CA SER A 22 5.43 2.95 -50.85
C SER A 22 4.43 1.93 -50.27
N ASP A 23 3.13 2.23 -50.33
CA ASP A 23 2.08 1.36 -49.77
C ASP A 23 1.90 0.05 -50.54
N MET A 24 2.18 0.03 -51.86
CA MET A 24 2.24 -1.21 -52.66
C MET A 24 3.46 -2.08 -52.35
N LYS A 25 4.63 -1.49 -52.04
CA LYS A 25 5.85 -2.24 -51.70
C LYS A 25 5.82 -2.87 -50.30
N GLN A 26 4.98 -2.35 -49.39
CA GLN A 26 4.82 -2.88 -48.02
C GLN A 26 3.71 -3.94 -47.90
N GLY A 27 3.14 -4.42 -49.00
CA GLY A 27 2.12 -5.49 -48.98
C GLY A 27 0.77 -5.05 -48.38
N LYS A 28 0.52 -3.74 -48.22
CA LYS A 28 -0.70 -3.22 -47.56
C LYS A 28 -1.97 -3.31 -48.41
N TYR A 29 -1.84 -3.51 -49.72
CA TYR A 29 -2.99 -3.65 -50.63
C TYR A 29 -2.69 -4.70 -51.69
N LYS A 30 -3.64 -5.63 -51.92
CA LYS A 30 -3.54 -6.63 -53.00
C LYS A 30 -3.49 -5.92 -54.35
N SER A 31 -2.45 -6.20 -55.15
CA SER A 31 -2.32 -5.73 -56.52
C SER A 31 -3.47 -6.25 -57.37
N VAL A 32 -4.09 -5.37 -58.17
CA VAL A 32 -5.15 -5.76 -59.09
C VAL A 32 -4.55 -6.58 -60.24
N SER A 33 -5.05 -7.79 -60.44
CA SER A 33 -4.69 -8.70 -61.53
C SER A 33 -5.72 -8.63 -62.66
N LEU A 34 -5.30 -8.93 -63.90
CA LEU A 34 -6.20 -9.09 -65.04
C LEU A 34 -7.18 -10.25 -64.88
N THR A 35 -6.90 -11.18 -63.97
CA THR A 35 -7.77 -12.31 -63.61
C THR A 35 -8.76 -11.99 -62.50
N ASP A 36 -8.74 -10.77 -61.95
CA ASP A 36 -9.65 -10.40 -60.87
C ASP A 36 -11.08 -10.28 -61.39
N ARG A 37 -12.04 -10.73 -60.57
CA ARG A 37 -13.45 -10.88 -60.98
C ARG A 37 -14.03 -9.60 -61.58
N MET A 38 -13.75 -8.42 -61.01
CA MET A 38 -14.29 -7.15 -61.54
C MET A 38 -13.60 -6.70 -62.84
N VAL A 39 -12.33 -7.07 -63.05
CA VAL A 39 -11.62 -6.83 -64.32
C VAL A 39 -12.16 -7.74 -65.41
N LEU A 40 -12.41 -9.02 -65.08
CA LEU A 40 -13.06 -9.99 -65.97
C LEU A 40 -14.50 -9.58 -66.33
N ILE A 41 -15.25 -9.04 -65.37
CA ILE A 41 -16.59 -8.47 -65.63
C ILE A 41 -16.48 -7.26 -66.58
N GLY A 42 -15.50 -6.39 -66.39
CA GLY A 42 -15.22 -5.30 -67.33
C GLY A 42 -14.92 -5.81 -68.74
N PHE A 43 -14.08 -6.83 -68.88
CA PHE A 43 -13.79 -7.48 -70.16
C PHE A 43 -15.05 -8.09 -70.79
N GLY A 44 -15.86 -8.81 -70.02
CA GLY A 44 -17.11 -9.39 -70.47
C GLY A 44 -18.13 -8.34 -70.94
N LEU A 45 -18.28 -7.24 -70.21
CA LEU A 45 -19.13 -6.12 -70.60
C LEU A 45 -18.67 -5.44 -71.89
N ALA A 46 -17.35 -5.33 -72.10
CA ALA A 46 -16.81 -4.83 -73.35
C ALA A 46 -17.16 -5.75 -74.54
N VAL A 47 -17.07 -7.08 -74.37
CA VAL A 47 -17.46 -8.05 -75.41
C VAL A 47 -18.97 -8.01 -75.69
N VAL A 48 -19.80 -7.87 -74.66
CA VAL A 48 -21.26 -7.73 -74.82
C VAL A 48 -21.60 -6.43 -75.56
N TYR A 49 -20.99 -5.31 -75.17
CA TYR A 49 -21.11 -4.05 -75.91
C TYR A 49 -20.73 -4.24 -77.38
N TRP A 50 -19.65 -4.98 -77.62
CA TRP A 50 -19.14 -5.25 -78.96
C TRP A 50 -20.14 -6.01 -79.85
N PHE A 51 -20.79 -7.01 -79.25
CA PHE A 51 -21.82 -7.80 -79.89
C PHE A 51 -23.07 -6.97 -80.19
N CYS A 52 -23.53 -6.17 -79.23
CA CYS A 52 -24.68 -5.27 -79.42
C CYS A 52 -24.42 -4.23 -80.51
N GLU A 53 -23.24 -3.59 -80.52
CA GLU A 53 -22.85 -2.62 -81.55
C GLU A 53 -22.82 -3.26 -82.95
N SER A 54 -22.21 -4.44 -83.08
CA SER A 54 -22.15 -5.18 -84.35
C SER A 54 -23.54 -5.60 -84.84
N PHE A 55 -24.42 -6.01 -83.92
CA PHE A 55 -25.79 -6.39 -84.24
C PHE A 55 -26.63 -5.22 -84.73
N ILE A 56 -26.47 -4.04 -84.11
CA ILE A 56 -27.14 -2.80 -84.54
C ILE A 56 -26.65 -2.38 -85.93
N ASN A 57 -25.33 -2.42 -86.18
CA ASN A 57 -24.75 -2.07 -87.48
C ASN A 57 -25.18 -3.01 -88.62
N PHE A 58 -25.32 -4.32 -88.32
CA PHE A 58 -25.88 -5.29 -89.26
C PHE A 58 -27.32 -4.96 -89.64
N PHE A 59 -28.16 -4.56 -88.68
CA PHE A 59 -29.55 -4.19 -88.95
C PHE A 59 -29.70 -2.87 -89.72
N LEU A 60 -28.80 -1.90 -89.50
CA LEU A 60 -28.83 -0.59 -90.17
C LEU A 60 -28.23 -0.62 -91.59
N SER A 61 -27.35 -1.57 -91.89
CA SER A 61 -26.73 -1.72 -93.21
C SER A 61 -27.51 -2.74 -94.05
N ASN A 62 -28.33 -2.25 -95.00
CA ASN A 62 -29.28 -3.07 -95.77
C ASN A 62 -28.63 -4.12 -96.73
N GLN A 63 -27.30 -4.34 -96.68
CA GLN A 63 -26.52 -5.41 -97.32
C GLN A 63 -25.23 -5.78 -96.54
N GLY A 64 -25.23 -5.67 -95.20
CA GLY A 64 -24.07 -6.00 -94.35
C GLY A 64 -23.92 -7.50 -94.05
N ASN A 65 -22.69 -7.95 -93.80
CA ASN A 65 -22.38 -9.33 -93.41
C ASN A 65 -21.95 -9.29 -91.94
N PHE A 66 -22.73 -9.86 -91.00
CA PHE A 66 -22.51 -9.70 -89.55
C PHE A 66 -21.07 -10.02 -89.12
N PHE A 67 -20.47 -11.07 -89.68
CA PHE A 67 -19.08 -11.43 -89.40
C PHE A 67 -18.08 -10.38 -89.86
N LYS A 68 -18.38 -9.64 -90.93
CA LYS A 68 -17.56 -8.52 -91.41
C LYS A 68 -17.74 -7.27 -90.56
N ASP A 69 -18.91 -7.05 -89.95
CA ASP A 69 -19.10 -5.94 -89.00
C ASP A 69 -18.56 -6.29 -87.60
N PHE A 70 -18.52 -7.59 -87.27
CA PHE A 70 -17.98 -8.10 -86.02
C PHE A 70 -16.44 -8.22 -86.06
N PHE A 71 -15.86 -8.76 -87.14
CA PHE A 71 -14.41 -8.99 -87.31
C PHE A 71 -13.75 -8.10 -88.38
N GLY A 72 -14.43 -7.07 -88.87
CA GLY A 72 -13.98 -6.26 -90.00
C GLY A 72 -12.64 -5.55 -89.76
N PRO A 73 -11.76 -5.47 -90.79
CA PRO A 73 -10.41 -4.92 -90.66
C PRO A 73 -10.37 -3.38 -90.68
N ASP A 74 -11.50 -2.67 -90.55
CA ASP A 74 -11.50 -1.21 -90.56
C ASP A 74 -10.78 -0.68 -89.31
N ILE A 75 -9.70 0.05 -89.56
CA ILE A 75 -8.80 0.58 -88.54
C ILE A 75 -9.54 1.50 -87.56
N HIS A 76 -10.55 2.26 -88.01
CA HIS A 76 -11.33 3.16 -87.16
C HIS A 76 -12.29 2.41 -86.23
N VAL A 77 -12.85 1.31 -86.73
CA VAL A 77 -13.72 0.40 -85.97
C VAL A 77 -12.87 -0.31 -84.89
N ILE A 78 -11.74 -0.89 -85.28
CA ILE A 78 -10.80 -1.54 -84.34
C ILE A 78 -10.32 -0.56 -83.26
N GLN A 79 -9.99 0.69 -83.64
CA GLN A 79 -9.57 1.73 -82.69
C GLN A 79 -10.66 2.06 -81.65
N THR A 80 -11.90 2.28 -82.09
CA THR A 80 -13.03 2.59 -81.19
C THR A 80 -13.28 1.46 -80.20
N ARG A 81 -13.22 0.22 -80.67
CA ARG A 81 -13.49 -0.98 -79.87
C ARG A 81 -12.36 -1.27 -78.87
N LEU A 82 -11.12 -1.00 -79.26
CA LEU A 82 -9.96 -1.05 -78.36
C LEU A 82 -10.06 0.01 -77.26
N ILE A 83 -10.53 1.22 -77.59
CA ILE A 83 -10.78 2.29 -76.59
C ILE A 83 -11.85 1.86 -75.58
N VAL A 84 -12.97 1.29 -76.05
CA VAL A 84 -14.06 0.81 -75.17
C VAL A 84 -13.58 -0.33 -74.27
N LEU A 85 -12.82 -1.29 -74.81
CA LEU A 85 -12.20 -2.36 -74.02
C LEU A 85 -11.29 -1.80 -72.92
N CYS A 86 -10.40 -0.86 -73.28
CA CYS A 86 -9.52 -0.21 -72.32
C CYS A 86 -10.31 0.53 -71.23
N LEU A 87 -11.38 1.25 -71.59
CA LEU A 87 -12.24 1.95 -70.62
C LEU A 87 -12.87 0.97 -69.62
N PHE A 88 -13.51 -0.10 -70.08
CA PHE A 88 -14.13 -1.08 -69.18
C PHE A 88 -13.12 -1.81 -68.29
N VAL A 89 -11.93 -2.12 -68.81
CA VAL A 89 -10.84 -2.72 -68.00
C VAL A 89 -10.32 -1.73 -66.95
N ILE A 90 -10.20 -0.44 -67.28
CA ILE A 90 -9.82 0.61 -66.33
C ILE A 90 -10.90 0.75 -65.23
N TYR A 91 -12.17 0.77 -65.59
CA TYR A 91 -13.28 0.83 -64.63
C TYR A 91 -13.33 -0.43 -63.75
N GLY A 92 -13.20 -1.63 -64.32
CA GLY A 92 -13.13 -2.88 -63.58
C GLY A 92 -11.93 -2.94 -62.62
N SER A 93 -10.79 -2.42 -63.05
CA SER A 93 -9.58 -2.32 -62.22
C SER A 93 -9.75 -1.32 -61.07
N HIS A 94 -10.37 -0.17 -61.33
CA HIS A 94 -10.67 0.82 -60.31
C HIS A 94 -11.70 0.29 -59.28
N ALA A 95 -12.73 -0.41 -59.75
CA ALA A 95 -13.73 -1.06 -58.88
C ALA A 95 -13.08 -2.13 -58.00
N GLN A 96 -12.25 -3.02 -58.56
CA GLN A 96 -11.51 -4.03 -57.80
C GLN A 96 -10.59 -3.39 -56.75
N TYR A 97 -9.87 -2.33 -57.13
CA TYR A 97 -9.02 -1.58 -56.21
C TYR A 97 -9.82 -0.99 -55.05
N THR A 98 -10.98 -0.40 -55.34
CA THR A 98 -11.85 0.22 -54.32
C THR A 98 -12.42 -0.83 -53.36
N MET A 99 -12.83 -2.00 -53.86
CA MET A 99 -13.27 -3.12 -53.04
C MET A 99 -12.16 -3.63 -52.12
N ASN A 100 -10.94 -3.82 -52.66
CA ASN A 100 -9.79 -4.26 -51.87
C ASN A 100 -9.46 -3.25 -50.75
N GLN A 101 -9.54 -1.94 -51.03
CA GLN A 101 -9.34 -0.91 -50.00
C GLN A 101 -10.38 -0.96 -48.89
N ARG A 102 -11.66 -1.12 -49.26
CA ARG A 102 -12.76 -1.23 -48.29
C ARG A 102 -12.59 -2.46 -47.39
N GLN A 103 -12.23 -3.60 -47.98
CA GLN A 103 -12.02 -4.83 -47.23
C GLN A 103 -10.82 -4.71 -46.27
N ALA A 104 -9.68 -4.18 -46.73
CA ALA A 104 -8.52 -3.96 -45.88
C ALA A 104 -8.82 -2.99 -44.73
N ALA A 105 -9.64 -1.96 -44.96
CA ALA A 105 -10.08 -1.05 -43.90
C ALA A 105 -10.98 -1.73 -42.87
N GLN A 106 -11.89 -2.62 -43.29
CA GLN A 106 -12.73 -3.40 -42.39
C GLN A 106 -11.93 -4.40 -41.57
N GLU A 107 -11.00 -5.14 -42.19
CA GLU A 107 -10.11 -6.06 -41.49
C GLU A 107 -9.20 -5.33 -40.47
N ALA A 108 -8.67 -4.16 -40.85
CA ALA A 108 -7.87 -3.34 -39.93
C ALA A 108 -8.70 -2.81 -38.75
N LEU A 109 -9.96 -2.40 -39.00
CA LEU A 109 -10.87 -1.97 -37.94
C LEU A 109 -11.19 -3.12 -36.99
N GLN A 110 -11.54 -4.29 -37.52
CA GLN A 110 -11.83 -5.48 -36.71
C GLN A 110 -10.62 -5.88 -35.85
N LYS A 111 -9.43 -5.95 -36.45
CA LYS A 111 -8.19 -6.28 -35.73
C LYS A 111 -7.88 -5.25 -34.65
N SER A 112 -8.15 -3.98 -34.90
CA SER A 112 -8.02 -2.90 -33.91
C SER A 112 -9.00 -3.11 -32.75
N GLN A 113 -10.29 -3.36 -33.05
CA GLN A 113 -11.32 -3.62 -32.05
C GLN A 113 -11.01 -4.84 -31.17
N GLU A 114 -10.59 -5.95 -31.77
CA GLU A 114 -10.18 -7.16 -31.05
C GLU A 114 -9.00 -6.89 -30.12
N ARG A 115 -8.00 -6.13 -30.60
CA ARG A 115 -6.85 -5.73 -29.79
C ARG A 115 -7.26 -4.88 -28.58
N TYR A 116 -8.15 -3.90 -28.77
CA TYR A 116 -8.66 -3.09 -27.66
C TYR A 116 -9.47 -3.92 -26.66
N ARG A 117 -10.36 -4.79 -27.15
CA ARG A 117 -11.17 -5.67 -26.30
C ARG A 117 -10.29 -6.57 -25.43
N SER A 118 -9.26 -7.16 -26.03
CA SER A 118 -8.30 -8.00 -25.32
C SER A 118 -7.54 -7.24 -24.23
N LEU A 119 -7.11 -6.00 -24.48
CA LEU A 119 -6.44 -5.18 -23.47
C LEU A 119 -7.35 -4.90 -22.27
N VAL A 120 -8.59 -4.46 -22.52
CA VAL A 120 -9.54 -4.12 -21.45
C VAL A 120 -9.90 -5.36 -20.62
N GLN A 121 -10.05 -6.52 -21.26
CA GLN A 121 -10.43 -7.76 -20.58
C GLN A 121 -9.31 -8.35 -19.71
N ASN A 122 -8.04 -8.11 -20.06
CA ASN A 122 -6.89 -8.71 -19.37
C ASN A 122 -6.24 -7.80 -18.32
N ILE A 123 -6.64 -6.52 -18.23
CA ILE A 123 -6.14 -5.61 -17.20
C ILE A 123 -6.70 -6.01 -15.83
N PRO A 124 -5.84 -6.18 -14.79
CA PRO A 124 -6.26 -6.59 -13.45
C PRO A 124 -6.84 -5.44 -12.61
N ILE A 125 -7.35 -4.39 -13.25
CA ILE A 125 -7.99 -3.23 -12.63
C ILE A 125 -9.42 -3.23 -13.12
N GLY A 126 -10.38 -3.06 -12.20
CA GLY A 126 -11.79 -2.97 -12.55
C GLY A 126 -12.03 -1.72 -13.39
N MET A 127 -12.44 -1.88 -14.63
CA MET A 127 -12.79 -0.78 -15.53
C MET A 127 -14.29 -0.81 -15.77
N TYR A 128 -14.95 0.33 -15.66
CA TYR A 128 -16.36 0.45 -15.98
C TYR A 128 -16.74 1.84 -16.42
N ARG A 129 -17.89 1.91 -17.08
CA ARG A 129 -18.53 3.15 -17.48
C ARG A 129 -19.91 3.21 -16.87
N GLN A 130 -20.30 4.36 -16.36
CA GLN A 130 -21.60 4.57 -15.75
C GLN A 130 -22.24 5.88 -16.21
N THR A 131 -23.57 5.94 -16.24
CA THR A 131 -24.33 7.18 -16.46
C THR A 131 -24.39 8.02 -15.18
N PRO A 132 -24.60 9.35 -15.28
CA PRO A 132 -24.86 10.17 -14.10
C PRO A 132 -26.25 9.91 -13.47
N GLU A 133 -26.52 10.55 -12.34
CA GLU A 133 -27.87 10.60 -11.75
C GLU A 133 -28.89 11.15 -12.75
N PRO A 134 -30.15 10.64 -12.76
CA PRO A 134 -30.74 9.73 -11.77
C PRO A 134 -30.60 8.24 -12.10
N GLU A 135 -30.08 7.87 -13.27
CA GLU A 135 -30.14 6.49 -13.76
C GLU A 135 -29.00 5.62 -13.22
N GLU A 136 -27.80 6.19 -13.07
CA GLU A 136 -26.61 5.54 -12.48
C GLU A 136 -26.34 4.12 -12.99
N LYS A 137 -26.58 3.91 -14.29
CA LYS A 137 -26.50 2.60 -14.91
C LYS A 137 -25.09 2.30 -15.37
N ILE A 138 -24.62 1.09 -15.10
CA ILE A 138 -23.34 0.60 -15.63
C ILE A 138 -23.54 0.24 -17.11
N LEU A 139 -22.82 0.92 -17.99
CA LEU A 139 -22.89 0.75 -19.45
C LEU A 139 -21.92 -0.31 -19.97
N MET A 140 -20.79 -0.47 -19.27
CA MET A 140 -19.72 -1.39 -19.63
C MET A 140 -18.94 -1.73 -18.37
N ALA A 141 -18.46 -2.94 -18.25
CA ALA A 141 -17.46 -3.31 -17.26
C ALA A 141 -16.49 -4.36 -17.80
N ASN A 142 -15.29 -4.42 -17.26
CA ASN A 142 -14.37 -5.51 -17.56
C ASN A 142 -14.49 -6.67 -16.54
N PRO A 143 -13.96 -7.86 -16.87
CA PRO A 143 -14.02 -9.03 -15.98
C PRO A 143 -13.30 -8.82 -14.64
N ALA A 144 -12.29 -7.93 -14.57
CA ALA A 144 -11.59 -7.64 -13.33
C ALA A 144 -12.51 -6.98 -12.30
N LEU A 145 -13.42 -6.11 -12.73
CA LEU A 145 -14.42 -5.52 -11.83
C LEU A 145 -15.38 -6.56 -11.28
N CYS A 146 -15.83 -7.51 -12.11
CA CYS A 146 -16.70 -8.61 -11.69
C CYS A 146 -16.02 -9.44 -10.57
N LYS A 147 -14.76 -9.84 -10.79
CA LYS A 147 -13.97 -10.57 -9.79
C LYS A 147 -13.78 -9.78 -8.50
N MET A 148 -13.48 -8.49 -8.59
CA MET A 148 -13.28 -7.61 -7.43
C MET A 148 -14.53 -7.49 -6.57
N LEU A 149 -15.70 -7.32 -7.20
CA LEU A 149 -16.99 -7.18 -6.53
C LEU A 149 -17.64 -8.52 -6.17
N GLY A 150 -17.05 -9.65 -6.57
CA GLY A 150 -17.62 -10.98 -6.35
C GLY A 150 -18.90 -11.24 -7.14
N VAL A 151 -19.01 -10.66 -8.34
CA VAL A 151 -20.14 -10.81 -9.24
C VAL A 151 -19.81 -11.86 -10.31
N ASP A 152 -20.77 -12.74 -10.59
CA ASP A 152 -20.53 -13.96 -11.38
C ASP A 152 -20.43 -13.71 -12.89
N SER A 153 -21.04 -12.63 -13.38
CA SER A 153 -21.05 -12.28 -14.81
C SER A 153 -21.08 -10.77 -15.06
N GLU A 154 -20.61 -10.36 -16.24
CA GLU A 154 -20.73 -8.96 -16.71
C GLU A 154 -22.20 -8.54 -16.84
N GLU A 155 -23.08 -9.43 -17.30
CA GLU A 155 -24.51 -9.16 -17.47
C GLU A 155 -25.19 -8.81 -16.15
N GLU A 156 -24.87 -9.54 -15.07
CA GLU A 156 -25.35 -9.24 -13.73
C GLU A 156 -24.88 -7.86 -13.28
N LEU A 157 -23.60 -7.54 -13.50
CA LEU A 157 -23.05 -6.24 -13.14
C LEU A 157 -23.67 -5.08 -13.92
N LEU A 158 -23.96 -5.27 -15.22
CA LEU A 158 -24.66 -4.28 -16.05
C LEU A 158 -26.13 -4.07 -15.65
N ALA A 159 -26.72 -5.04 -14.93
CA ALA A 159 -28.07 -4.92 -14.36
C ALA A 159 -28.08 -4.20 -13.00
N MET A 160 -26.93 -4.09 -12.33
CA MET A 160 -26.80 -3.37 -11.07
C MET A 160 -26.85 -1.85 -11.26
N ASN A 161 -27.32 -1.14 -10.24
CA ASN A 161 -27.13 0.29 -10.14
C ASN A 161 -25.73 0.57 -9.58
N ALA A 162 -25.00 1.53 -10.15
CA ALA A 162 -23.66 1.83 -9.69
C ALA A 162 -23.62 2.39 -8.26
N ALA A 163 -24.71 2.99 -7.77
CA ALA A 163 -24.87 3.39 -6.38
C ALA A 163 -24.71 2.21 -5.41
N ASP A 164 -25.11 1.01 -5.83
CA ASP A 164 -25.05 -0.21 -5.03
C ASP A 164 -23.62 -0.76 -4.87
N ILE A 165 -22.61 -0.19 -5.53
CA ILE A 165 -21.22 -0.58 -5.32
C ILE A 165 -20.63 0.11 -4.08
N TYR A 166 -21.18 1.26 -3.69
CA TYR A 166 -20.65 2.06 -2.59
C TYR A 166 -21.17 1.55 -1.23
N MET A 167 -20.30 1.62 -0.22
CA MET A 167 -20.69 1.23 1.14
C MET A 167 -21.62 2.27 1.79
N THR A 168 -21.38 3.57 1.54
CA THR A 168 -22.17 4.67 2.09
C THR A 168 -22.47 5.76 1.07
N ASP A 169 -23.68 6.33 1.15
CA ASP A 169 -24.07 7.48 0.30
C ASP A 169 -23.18 8.71 0.51
N LYS A 170 -22.61 8.87 1.70
CA LYS A 170 -21.75 10.00 2.03
C LYS A 170 -20.46 9.98 1.21
N GLU A 171 -19.79 8.82 1.14
CA GLU A 171 -18.54 8.68 0.40
C GLU A 171 -18.78 8.80 -1.11
N LYS A 172 -19.87 8.23 -1.61
CA LYS A 172 -20.32 8.39 -3.00
C LYS A 172 -20.53 9.86 -3.36
N LYS A 173 -21.35 10.58 -2.59
CA LYS A 173 -21.65 12.02 -2.85
C LYS A 173 -20.38 12.86 -2.84
N PHE A 174 -19.45 12.58 -1.93
CA PHE A 174 -18.18 13.27 -1.88
C PHE A 174 -17.34 13.02 -3.14
N LEU A 175 -17.19 11.76 -3.56
CA LEU A 175 -16.49 11.39 -4.78
C LEU A 175 -17.10 12.07 -6.02
N LEU A 176 -18.44 11.99 -6.17
CA LEU A 176 -19.15 12.57 -7.31
C LEU A 176 -19.02 14.10 -7.35
N ASN A 177 -19.12 14.78 -6.20
CA ASN A 177 -18.93 16.23 -6.15
C ASN A 177 -17.53 16.63 -6.63
N VAL A 178 -16.48 15.95 -6.17
CA VAL A 178 -15.10 16.22 -6.61
C VAL A 178 -14.95 15.93 -8.10
N LEU A 179 -15.50 14.81 -8.58
CA LEU A 179 -15.42 14.40 -9.98
C LEU A 179 -16.12 15.41 -10.91
N ILE A 180 -17.32 15.87 -10.56
CA ILE A 180 -18.09 16.83 -11.36
C ILE A 180 -17.41 18.20 -11.37
N GLN A 181 -16.92 18.68 -10.23
CA GLN A 181 -16.27 19.99 -10.13
C GLN A 181 -14.92 20.03 -10.86
N GLN A 182 -14.13 18.97 -10.77
CA GLN A 182 -12.77 18.94 -11.32
C GLN A 182 -12.68 18.27 -12.70
N GLY A 183 -13.76 17.63 -13.16
CA GLY A 183 -13.81 16.84 -14.40
C GLY A 183 -13.03 15.52 -14.35
N ARG A 184 -12.30 15.26 -13.26
CA ARG A 184 -11.53 14.03 -13.01
C ARG A 184 -11.23 13.87 -11.52
N VAL A 185 -11.02 12.64 -11.10
CA VAL A 185 -10.49 12.27 -9.79
C VAL A 185 -9.48 11.13 -9.98
N SER A 186 -8.42 11.09 -9.19
CA SER A 186 -7.39 10.05 -9.31
C SER A 186 -6.98 9.57 -7.93
N TRP A 187 -6.75 8.26 -7.81
CA TRP A 187 -6.30 7.61 -6.57
C TRP A 187 -7.18 7.90 -5.35
N PHE A 188 -8.50 7.99 -5.57
CA PHE A 188 -9.45 8.27 -4.51
C PHE A 188 -9.77 6.99 -3.75
N GLU A 189 -9.34 6.90 -2.49
CA GLU A 189 -9.59 5.74 -1.65
C GLU A 189 -11.01 5.80 -1.07
N ILE A 190 -11.81 4.76 -1.31
CA ILE A 190 -13.20 4.67 -0.87
C ILE A 190 -13.54 3.25 -0.44
N ARG A 191 -14.50 3.11 0.48
CA ARG A 191 -15.06 1.80 0.83
C ARG A 191 -16.16 1.41 -0.15
N LEU A 192 -15.94 0.28 -0.80
CA LEU A 192 -16.91 -0.38 -1.66
C LEU A 192 -17.43 -1.63 -0.96
N LYS A 193 -18.54 -2.16 -1.44
CA LYS A 193 -19.10 -3.42 -0.98
C LYS A 193 -19.16 -4.42 -2.14
N ARG A 194 -18.83 -5.67 -1.82
CA ARG A 194 -19.03 -6.81 -2.73
C ARG A 194 -20.51 -7.23 -2.75
N LYS A 195 -20.88 -8.11 -3.69
CA LYS A 195 -22.22 -8.72 -3.80
C LYS A 195 -22.71 -9.35 -2.49
N ASP A 196 -21.80 -9.91 -1.70
CA ASP A 196 -22.08 -10.52 -0.40
C ASP A 196 -22.11 -9.51 0.78
N ASN A 197 -22.07 -8.21 0.50
CA ASN A 197 -21.94 -7.10 1.45
C ASN A 197 -20.61 -7.04 2.23
N THR A 198 -19.59 -7.80 1.85
CA THR A 198 -18.27 -7.66 2.47
C THR A 198 -17.62 -6.34 2.03
N PRO A 199 -17.07 -5.55 2.98
CA PRO A 199 -16.43 -4.28 2.66
C PRO A 199 -15.04 -4.52 2.08
N ILE A 200 -14.69 -3.72 1.07
CA ILE A 200 -13.35 -3.68 0.47
C ILE A 200 -12.89 -2.24 0.29
N TRP A 201 -11.59 -2.01 0.38
CA TRP A 201 -11.01 -0.73 -0.02
C TRP A 201 -10.74 -0.69 -1.53
N GLY A 202 -11.35 0.28 -2.21
CA GLY A 202 -11.10 0.59 -3.61
C GLY A 202 -10.31 1.89 -3.78
N SER A 203 -9.30 1.89 -4.65
CA SER A 203 -8.69 3.11 -5.19
C SER A 203 -9.33 3.46 -6.53
N VAL A 204 -10.15 4.50 -6.55
CA VAL A 204 -10.95 4.91 -7.71
C VAL A 204 -10.27 6.07 -8.44
N THR A 205 -10.14 5.92 -9.75
CA THR A 205 -9.80 7.00 -10.67
C THR A 205 -10.94 7.12 -11.66
N ALA A 206 -11.50 8.31 -11.81
CA ALA A 206 -12.63 8.53 -12.70
C ALA A 206 -12.49 9.83 -13.48
N LYS A 207 -13.07 9.88 -14.67
CA LYS A 207 -13.11 11.06 -15.53
C LYS A 207 -14.52 11.29 -16.06
N VAL A 208 -14.91 12.55 -16.16
CA VAL A 208 -16.17 12.97 -16.79
C VAL A 208 -16.02 13.02 -18.29
N VAL A 209 -17.01 12.50 -19.01
CA VAL A 209 -17.14 12.64 -20.46
C VAL A 209 -18.45 13.31 -20.78
N TYR A 210 -18.38 14.39 -21.55
CA TYR A 210 -19.52 15.21 -21.93
C TYR A 210 -20.09 14.80 -23.30
N GLU A 211 -21.36 15.09 -23.52
CA GLU A 211 -22.00 14.95 -24.82
C GLU A 211 -21.34 15.90 -25.84
N LYS A 212 -21.41 15.52 -27.13
CA LYS A 212 -20.80 16.30 -28.19
C LYS A 212 -21.48 17.67 -28.29
N ASP A 213 -20.68 18.74 -28.19
CA ASP A 213 -21.12 20.14 -28.28
C ASP A 213 -22.13 20.55 -27.18
N SER A 214 -22.10 19.90 -26.01
CA SER A 214 -22.97 20.18 -24.86
C SER A 214 -22.20 20.16 -23.53
N GLU A 215 -22.70 20.87 -22.52
CA GLU A 215 -22.20 20.78 -21.13
C GLU A 215 -22.80 19.61 -20.35
N ASN A 216 -23.72 18.85 -20.96
CA ASN A 216 -24.32 17.67 -20.34
C ASN A 216 -23.31 16.53 -20.22
N ILE A 217 -23.31 15.87 -19.06
CA ILE A 217 -22.48 14.70 -18.80
C ILE A 217 -23.08 13.49 -19.53
N ALA A 218 -22.32 12.89 -20.44
CA ALA A 218 -22.72 11.65 -21.11
C ALA A 218 -22.51 10.44 -20.20
N TYR A 219 -21.32 10.34 -19.58
CA TYR A 219 -20.95 9.23 -18.69
C TYR A 219 -19.68 9.53 -17.90
N PHE A 220 -19.40 8.69 -16.91
CA PHE A 220 -18.13 8.63 -16.20
C PHE A 220 -17.34 7.39 -16.64
N ASP A 221 -16.07 7.58 -17.00
CA ASP A 221 -15.10 6.50 -17.17
C ASP A 221 -14.39 6.28 -15.85
N CYS A 222 -14.54 5.09 -15.27
CA CYS A 222 -14.05 4.76 -13.94
C CYS A 222 -13.12 3.56 -13.99
N THR A 223 -12.05 3.63 -13.20
CA THR A 223 -11.18 2.51 -12.90
C THR A 223 -11.06 2.35 -11.39
N VAL A 224 -11.06 1.12 -10.91
CA VAL A 224 -10.99 0.79 -9.50
C VAL A 224 -10.01 -0.36 -9.28
N GLU A 225 -9.08 -0.13 -8.34
CA GLU A 225 -8.12 -1.11 -7.88
C GLU A 225 -8.47 -1.57 -6.46
N ASP A 226 -8.45 -2.87 -6.22
CA ASP A 226 -8.57 -3.43 -4.87
C ASP A 226 -7.26 -3.18 -4.11
N ILE A 227 -7.34 -2.38 -3.04
CA ILE A 227 -6.17 -2.02 -2.23
C ILE A 227 -6.25 -2.60 -0.81
N ASP A 228 -7.10 -3.60 -0.57
CA ASP A 228 -7.33 -4.17 0.76
C ASP A 228 -6.04 -4.80 1.33
N GLU A 229 -5.31 -5.56 0.51
CA GLU A 229 -4.02 -6.14 0.90
C GLU A 229 -2.97 -5.07 1.21
N ARG A 230 -2.92 -4.01 0.38
CA ARG A 230 -2.02 -2.87 0.57
C ARG A 230 -2.33 -2.12 1.87
N LYS A 231 -3.61 -1.87 2.17
CA LYS A 231 -4.06 -1.25 3.43
C LYS A 231 -3.67 -2.10 4.64
N LYS A 232 -3.91 -3.42 4.58
CA LYS A 232 -3.53 -4.37 5.64
C LYS A 232 -2.01 -4.44 5.84
N ALA A 233 -1.22 -4.34 4.77
CA ALA A 233 0.24 -4.30 4.86
C ALA A 233 0.73 -3.01 5.53
N ILE A 234 0.23 -1.84 5.11
CA ILE A 234 0.59 -0.54 5.71
C ILE A 234 0.22 -0.50 7.20
N GLN A 235 -0.94 -1.03 7.57
CA GLN A 235 -1.37 -1.08 8.97
C GLN A 235 -0.44 -1.95 9.82
N ARG A 236 -0.05 -3.14 9.33
CA ARG A 236 0.91 -4.02 10.03
C ARG A 236 2.25 -3.33 10.28
N VAL A 237 2.79 -2.65 9.26
CA VAL A 237 4.04 -1.90 9.38
C VAL A 237 3.90 -0.77 10.42
N ARG A 238 2.78 -0.04 10.42
CA ARG A 238 2.54 1.02 11.43
C ARG A 238 2.46 0.47 12.85
N GLU A 239 1.75 -0.64 13.06
CA GLU A 239 1.64 -1.28 14.37
C GLU A 239 3.00 -1.78 14.89
N GLU A 240 3.81 -2.37 14.02
CA GLU A 240 5.18 -2.77 14.33
C GLU A 240 6.07 -1.56 14.67
N GLU A 241 5.98 -0.48 13.91
CA GLU A 241 6.73 0.76 14.18
C GLU A 241 6.31 1.42 15.50
N GLU A 242 5.01 1.51 15.79
CA GLU A 242 4.52 2.07 17.06
C GLU A 242 4.96 1.24 18.26
N THR A 243 4.91 -0.08 18.14
CA THR A 243 5.38 -1.01 19.18
C THR A 243 6.88 -0.82 19.42
N ARG A 244 7.67 -0.73 18.34
CA ARG A 244 9.11 -0.48 18.39
C ARG A 244 9.44 0.87 19.05
N ARG A 245 8.75 1.95 18.67
CA ARG A 245 8.96 3.29 19.26
C ARG A 245 8.62 3.37 20.74
N ARG A 246 7.59 2.66 21.20
CA ARG A 246 7.26 2.60 22.64
C ARG A 246 8.37 1.90 23.42
N PHE A 247 8.93 0.84 22.86
CA PHE A 247 10.05 0.11 23.45
C PHE A 247 11.34 0.94 23.48
N GLU A 248 11.68 1.64 22.40
CA GLU A 248 12.86 2.53 22.33
C GLU A 248 12.87 3.59 23.45
N ARG A 249 11.70 4.09 23.89
CA ARG A 249 11.60 5.08 24.98
C ARG A 249 11.84 4.51 26.39
N LEU A 250 11.83 3.20 26.55
CA LEU A 250 12.01 2.51 27.83
C LEU A 250 13.43 1.97 28.01
N LEU A 251 14.25 2.09 26.96
CA LEU A 251 15.63 1.66 26.91
C LEU A 251 16.58 2.84 27.08
N SER A 252 17.80 2.57 27.58
CA SER A 252 18.87 3.56 27.49
C SER A 252 19.17 3.90 26.02
N PRO A 253 19.72 5.10 25.72
CA PRO A 253 19.99 5.53 24.34
C PRO A 253 20.79 4.51 23.51
N ASP A 254 21.81 3.89 24.11
CA ASP A 254 22.65 2.90 23.44
C ASP A 254 21.87 1.62 23.11
N LEU A 255 20.97 1.19 24.00
CA LEU A 255 20.09 0.04 23.78
C LEU A 255 19.02 0.31 22.72
N ALA A 256 18.48 1.53 22.69
CA ALA A 256 17.55 1.96 21.65
C ALA A 256 18.21 1.94 20.26
N GLU A 257 19.48 2.35 20.15
CA GLU A 257 20.26 2.27 18.90
C GLU A 257 20.50 0.81 18.46
N MET A 258 20.76 -0.11 19.40
CA MET A 258 20.92 -1.54 19.08
C MET A 258 19.63 -2.17 18.53
N VAL A 259 18.45 -1.72 19.00
CA VAL A 259 17.15 -2.09 18.45
C VAL A 259 16.94 -1.45 17.07
N ALA A 260 17.22 -0.16 16.93
CA ALA A 260 17.04 0.56 15.67
C ALA A 260 17.95 0.05 14.55
N SER A 261 19.16 -0.38 14.88
CA SER A 261 20.13 -0.98 13.95
C SER A 261 19.87 -2.46 13.64
N GLY A 262 18.87 -3.09 14.28
CA GLY A 262 18.52 -4.50 14.08
C GLY A 262 19.51 -5.49 14.70
N LYS A 263 20.47 -5.02 15.50
CA LYS A 263 21.42 -5.89 16.24
C LYS A 263 20.73 -6.66 17.36
N LEU A 264 19.67 -6.09 17.94
CA LEU A 264 18.82 -6.74 18.92
C LEU A 264 17.49 -7.15 18.26
N LYS A 265 17.33 -8.45 18.00
CA LYS A 265 16.06 -8.99 17.48
C LYS A 265 15.07 -9.17 18.61
N VAL A 266 13.87 -8.61 18.45
CA VAL A 266 12.79 -8.76 19.40
C VAL A 266 11.73 -9.67 18.80
N GLU A 267 11.77 -10.96 19.15
CA GLU A 267 10.87 -11.99 18.60
C GLU A 267 9.69 -12.27 19.54
N LYS A 268 8.57 -12.75 18.98
CA LYS A 268 7.43 -13.22 19.79
C LYS A 268 7.80 -14.53 20.47
N GLY A 269 8.08 -14.45 21.77
CA GLY A 269 8.44 -15.57 22.62
C GLY A 269 9.04 -15.07 23.93
N GLY A 270 8.97 -15.89 24.99
CA GLY A 270 9.67 -15.63 26.24
C GLY A 270 10.97 -16.41 26.27
N GLU A 271 12.09 -15.75 26.53
CA GLU A 271 13.40 -16.38 26.73
C GLU A 271 13.71 -16.45 28.23
N SER A 272 14.17 -17.60 28.71
CA SER A 272 14.71 -17.71 30.07
C SER A 272 16.03 -16.97 30.14
N ARG A 273 16.11 -15.94 30.98
CA ARG A 273 17.30 -15.10 31.16
C ARG A 273 17.68 -15.01 32.63
N PHE A 274 18.97 -14.86 32.88
CA PHE A 274 19.49 -14.54 34.20
C PHE A 274 19.63 -13.02 34.31
N ALA A 275 18.89 -12.40 35.22
CA ALA A 275 18.75 -10.96 35.29
C ALA A 275 18.54 -10.47 36.74
N THR A 276 18.85 -9.20 36.97
CA THR A 276 18.62 -8.49 38.22
C THR A 276 17.44 -7.54 38.07
N VAL A 277 16.49 -7.63 39.00
CA VAL A 277 15.27 -6.83 39.01
C VAL A 277 15.28 -5.93 40.24
N LEU A 278 14.96 -4.66 40.03
CA LEU A 278 14.81 -3.64 41.06
C LEU A 278 13.38 -3.10 41.05
N PHE A 279 12.79 -2.98 42.23
CA PHE A 279 11.60 -2.17 42.47
C PHE A 279 11.96 -1.02 43.40
N ALA A 280 11.51 0.19 43.08
CA ALA A 280 11.54 1.34 43.97
C ALA A 280 10.13 1.93 44.09
N ASP A 281 9.71 2.30 45.28
CA ASP A 281 8.32 2.67 45.61
C ASP A 281 8.31 3.72 46.73
N ILE A 282 7.42 4.71 46.61
CA ILE A 282 7.35 5.87 47.52
C ILE A 282 6.55 5.48 48.76
N ARG A 283 7.19 5.57 49.92
CA ARG A 283 6.58 5.24 51.21
C ARG A 283 5.48 6.25 51.54
N GLY A 284 4.29 5.71 51.84
CA GLY A 284 3.12 6.53 52.19
C GLY A 284 2.50 7.27 51.00
N PHE A 285 2.80 6.88 49.76
CA PHE A 285 2.30 7.58 48.57
C PHE A 285 0.77 7.66 48.50
N THR A 286 0.05 6.58 48.82
CA THR A 286 -1.43 6.59 48.83
C THR A 286 -1.96 7.72 49.71
N THR A 287 -1.49 7.81 50.96
CA THR A 287 -1.88 8.87 51.91
C THR A 287 -1.45 10.25 51.42
N LEU A 288 -0.26 10.37 50.81
CA LEU A 288 0.18 11.63 50.20
C LEU A 288 -0.76 12.07 49.07
N SER A 289 -1.15 11.14 48.20
CA SER A 289 -2.00 11.42 47.02
C SER A 289 -3.44 11.79 47.38
N GLU A 290 -3.98 11.24 48.48
CA GLU A 290 -5.31 11.58 48.99
C GLU A 290 -5.39 13.00 49.55
N ASN A 291 -4.28 13.51 50.09
CA ASN A 291 -4.22 14.83 50.75
C ASN A 291 -3.61 15.93 49.85
N THR A 292 -3.28 15.60 48.60
CA THR A 292 -2.60 16.52 47.67
C THR A 292 -3.42 16.71 46.40
N ALA A 293 -3.44 17.92 45.84
CA ALA A 293 -4.12 18.19 44.57
C ALA A 293 -3.53 17.31 43.44
N ALA A 294 -4.40 16.74 42.60
CA ALA A 294 -3.99 15.79 41.55
C ALA A 294 -2.90 16.33 40.60
N SER A 295 -2.94 17.63 40.28
CA SER A 295 -1.90 18.28 39.46
C SER A 295 -0.53 18.28 40.14
N LYS A 296 -0.48 18.45 41.46
CA LYS A 296 0.74 18.39 42.27
C LYS A 296 1.26 16.97 42.44
N VAL A 297 0.37 15.99 42.56
CA VAL A 297 0.73 14.56 42.54
C VAL A 297 1.36 14.19 41.21
N LEU A 298 0.76 14.61 40.09
CA LEU A 298 1.30 14.36 38.75
C LEU A 298 2.67 15.01 38.55
N GLN A 299 2.83 16.26 39.00
CA GLN A 299 4.12 16.97 38.96
C GLN A 299 5.20 16.21 39.75
N LEU A 300 4.89 15.81 40.98
CA LEU A 300 5.79 15.01 41.82
C LEU A 300 6.21 13.72 41.12
N LEU A 301 5.25 12.97 40.56
CA LEU A 301 5.55 11.70 39.88
C LEU A 301 6.45 11.91 38.67
N ASN A 302 6.20 12.93 37.84
CA ASN A 302 7.03 13.22 36.67
C ASN A 302 8.47 13.60 37.06
N GLU A 303 8.64 14.47 38.07
CA GLU A 303 9.97 14.87 38.56
C GLU A 303 10.71 13.68 39.17
N TYR A 304 10.01 12.85 39.96
CA TYR A 304 10.55 11.62 40.54
C TYR A 304 10.97 10.61 39.46
N PHE A 305 10.10 10.32 38.49
CA PHE A 305 10.41 9.33 37.44
C PHE A 305 11.54 9.80 36.53
N GLU A 306 11.59 11.08 36.16
CA GLU A 306 12.69 11.64 35.36
C GLU A 306 14.05 11.38 36.03
N MET A 307 14.15 11.68 37.33
CA MET A 307 15.35 11.43 38.11
C MET A 307 15.71 9.94 38.18
N MET A 308 14.74 9.08 38.51
CA MET A 308 14.98 7.63 38.59
C MET A 308 15.44 7.06 37.25
N VAL A 309 14.78 7.44 36.15
CA VAL A 309 15.08 6.97 34.79
C VAL A 309 16.49 7.39 34.37
N ASN A 310 16.90 8.63 34.64
CA ASN A 310 18.24 9.12 34.31
C ASN A 310 19.33 8.30 35.01
N ILE A 311 19.13 7.93 36.28
CA ILE A 311 20.05 7.07 37.03
C ILE A 311 20.05 5.65 36.46
N VAL A 312 18.86 5.09 36.16
CA VAL A 312 18.75 3.76 35.54
C VAL A 312 19.57 3.69 34.25
N PHE A 313 19.42 4.68 33.37
CA PHE A 313 20.13 4.71 32.10
C PHE A 313 21.63 4.94 32.26
N LYS A 314 22.06 5.75 33.23
CA LYS A 314 23.48 5.93 33.59
C LYS A 314 24.17 4.60 33.92
N TYR A 315 23.45 3.67 34.55
CA TYR A 315 23.94 2.34 34.90
C TYR A 315 23.49 1.25 33.92
N GLU A 316 23.10 1.62 32.69
CA GLU A 316 22.69 0.70 31.62
C GLU A 316 21.53 -0.25 31.98
N GLY A 317 20.66 0.18 32.89
CA GLY A 317 19.43 -0.52 33.19
C GLY A 317 18.32 -0.24 32.17
N THR A 318 17.32 -1.09 32.16
CA THR A 318 16.11 -0.94 31.35
C THR A 318 14.90 -0.75 32.24
N VAL A 319 14.15 0.32 32.00
CA VAL A 319 12.90 0.59 32.71
C VAL A 319 11.84 -0.33 32.13
N ASP A 320 11.27 -1.23 32.94
CA ASP A 320 10.24 -2.16 32.49
C ASP A 320 8.89 -1.44 32.38
N LYS A 321 8.45 -0.85 33.51
CA LYS A 321 7.23 -0.05 33.59
C LYS A 321 7.15 0.75 34.89
N PHE A 322 6.21 1.68 34.90
CA PHE A 322 5.72 2.35 36.11
C PHE A 322 4.44 1.66 36.60
N ILE A 323 4.31 1.46 37.91
CA ILE A 323 3.17 0.83 38.57
C ILE A 323 2.72 1.75 39.70
N GLY A 324 1.78 2.66 39.41
CA GLY A 324 1.44 3.72 40.35
C GLY A 324 2.64 4.65 40.55
N ASP A 325 3.13 4.76 41.79
CA ASP A 325 4.36 5.46 42.18
C ASP A 325 5.63 4.58 42.15
N SER A 326 5.48 3.28 41.87
CA SER A 326 6.61 2.37 41.79
C SER A 326 7.25 2.34 40.40
N VAL A 327 8.57 2.24 40.36
CA VAL A 327 9.34 1.96 39.14
C VAL A 327 9.90 0.54 39.21
N MET A 328 9.74 -0.20 38.12
CA MET A 328 10.31 -1.54 37.91
C MET A 328 11.43 -1.45 36.87
N VAL A 329 12.59 -1.97 37.21
CA VAL A 329 13.82 -1.86 36.40
C VAL A 329 14.53 -3.21 36.32
N ASN A 330 15.13 -3.49 35.18
CA ASN A 330 15.87 -4.72 34.91
C ASN A 330 17.31 -4.43 34.43
N TRP A 331 18.24 -5.26 34.87
CA TRP A 331 19.58 -5.44 34.29
C TRP A 331 19.71 -6.91 33.87
N GLY A 332 20.25 -7.19 32.68
CA GLY A 332 20.27 -8.55 32.11
C GLY A 332 19.13 -8.87 31.12
N ALA A 333 18.18 -7.94 30.97
CA ALA A 333 17.10 -8.02 29.99
C ALA A 333 16.76 -6.61 29.46
N PRO A 334 16.93 -6.33 28.15
CA PRO A 334 17.22 -7.27 27.06
C PRO A 334 18.73 -7.48 26.79
N VAL A 335 19.63 -6.78 27.48
CA VAL A 335 21.08 -6.93 27.32
C VAL A 335 21.71 -7.37 28.62
N ILE A 336 22.68 -8.28 28.52
CA ILE A 336 23.36 -8.93 29.65
C ILE A 336 24.76 -8.36 29.78
N HIS A 337 25.13 -8.07 31.03
CA HIS A 337 26.49 -7.78 31.44
C HIS A 337 26.89 -8.68 32.61
N ASN A 338 28.19 -8.90 32.79
CA ASN A 338 28.68 -9.75 33.88
C ASN A 338 28.48 -9.11 35.26
N ASP A 339 28.34 -7.78 35.31
CA ASP A 339 28.25 -6.95 36.52
C ASP A 339 26.84 -6.36 36.73
N ASP A 340 25.81 -6.89 36.07
CA ASP A 340 24.41 -6.45 36.21
C ASP A 340 23.94 -6.32 37.68
N PRO A 341 24.23 -7.27 38.61
CA PRO A 341 23.88 -7.11 40.03
C PRO A 341 24.59 -5.93 40.71
N ILE A 342 25.83 -5.63 40.31
CA ILE A 342 26.63 -4.53 40.86
C ILE A 342 26.04 -3.20 40.39
N ARG A 343 25.75 -3.08 39.09
CA ARG A 343 25.14 -1.88 38.49
C ARG A 343 23.79 -1.56 39.10
N ALA A 344 22.94 -2.57 39.33
CA ALA A 344 21.66 -2.39 40.00
C ALA A 344 21.80 -1.81 41.41
N VAL A 345 22.82 -2.26 42.17
CA VAL A 345 23.09 -1.74 43.53
C VAL A 345 23.70 -0.34 43.49
N MET A 346 24.61 -0.04 42.54
CA MET A 346 25.13 1.32 42.35
C MET A 346 24.01 2.30 42.01
N ALA A 347 23.11 1.90 41.10
CA ALA A 347 21.93 2.69 40.75
C ALA A 347 21.04 2.93 41.97
N ALA A 348 20.78 1.91 42.79
CA ALA A 348 19.97 2.05 44.00
C ALA A 348 20.57 3.01 45.04
N ILE A 349 21.90 2.96 45.22
CA ILE A 349 22.61 3.89 46.12
C ILE A 349 22.47 5.32 45.60
N GLU A 350 22.69 5.55 44.30
CA GLU A 350 22.56 6.87 43.70
C GLU A 350 21.11 7.38 43.74
N MET A 351 20.11 6.51 43.52
CA MET A 351 18.70 6.85 43.69
C MET A 351 18.41 7.38 45.10
N GLN A 352 18.91 6.70 46.15
CA GLN A 352 18.73 7.17 47.52
C GLN A 352 19.46 8.50 47.81
N GLN A 353 20.59 8.76 47.14
CA GLN A 353 21.31 10.02 47.26
C GLN A 353 20.55 11.17 46.58
N GLU A 354 20.07 10.96 45.36
CA GLU A 354 19.30 11.95 44.61
C GLU A 354 17.96 12.27 45.29
N ILE A 355 17.29 11.29 45.92
CA ILE A 355 16.10 11.55 46.73
C ILE A 355 16.40 12.48 47.91
N LYS A 356 17.57 12.34 48.55
CA LYS A 356 17.97 13.26 49.64
C LYS A 356 18.16 14.68 49.10
N ALA A 357 18.80 14.84 47.95
CA ALA A 357 18.95 16.14 47.30
C ALA A 357 17.59 16.74 46.91
N PHE A 358 16.72 15.93 46.31
CA PHE A 358 15.35 16.33 45.96
C PHE A 358 14.54 16.79 47.16
N ASN A 359 14.62 16.09 48.29
CA ASN A 359 13.94 16.49 49.51
C ASN A 359 14.42 17.84 50.07
N ILE A 360 15.69 18.21 49.88
CA ILE A 360 16.18 19.54 50.24
C ILE A 360 15.44 20.61 49.43
N GLU A 361 15.32 20.43 48.13
CA GLU A 361 14.57 21.36 47.26
C GLU A 361 13.08 21.42 47.60
N ARG A 362 12.46 20.28 47.86
CA ARG A 362 11.05 20.20 48.29
C ARG A 362 10.81 20.98 49.57
N LYS A 363 11.71 20.81 50.54
CA LYS A 363 11.64 21.52 51.81
C LYS A 363 11.77 23.03 51.64
N LEU A 364 12.65 23.50 50.75
CA LEU A 364 12.77 24.92 50.40
C LEU A 364 11.50 25.47 49.74
N LYS A 365 10.75 24.64 49.01
CA LYS A 365 9.45 24.97 48.41
C LYS A 365 8.26 24.81 49.37
N GLY A 366 8.50 24.39 50.63
CA GLY A 366 7.44 24.10 51.60
C GLY A 366 6.64 22.82 51.30
N GLU A 367 7.18 21.93 50.47
CA GLU A 367 6.56 20.67 50.09
C GLU A 367 7.00 19.53 51.04
N GLN A 368 6.15 18.51 51.20
CA GLN A 368 6.47 17.34 52.02
C GLN A 368 7.59 16.50 51.40
N GLU A 369 8.53 16.06 52.24
CA GLU A 369 9.60 15.13 51.89
C GLU A 369 9.03 13.74 51.54
N ILE A 370 9.66 13.06 50.59
CA ILE A 370 9.33 11.69 50.21
C ILE A 370 10.41 10.72 50.69
N GLN A 371 10.04 9.48 50.97
CA GLN A 371 11.00 8.42 51.23
C GLN A 371 10.73 7.25 50.30
N VAL A 372 11.79 6.58 49.85
CA VAL A 372 11.67 5.45 48.92
C VAL A 372 12.30 4.23 49.55
N GLY A 373 11.62 3.10 49.47
CA GLY A 373 12.24 1.80 49.76
C GLY A 373 12.56 1.09 48.45
N ILE A 374 13.72 0.44 48.39
CA ILE A 374 14.20 -0.26 47.20
C ILE A 374 14.37 -1.75 47.51
N GLY A 375 13.93 -2.61 46.60
CA GLY A 375 14.10 -4.06 46.67
C GLY A 375 14.77 -4.62 45.42
N ILE A 376 15.83 -5.41 45.59
CA ILE A 376 16.63 -5.95 44.48
C ILE A 376 16.76 -7.47 44.61
N ASN A 377 16.48 -8.19 43.52
CA ASN A 377 16.69 -9.63 43.46
C ASN A 377 17.27 -10.06 42.10
N THR A 378 18.16 -11.05 42.14
CA THR A 378 18.81 -11.63 40.95
C THR A 378 18.44 -13.09 40.81
N GLY A 379 18.17 -13.54 39.58
CA GLY A 379 17.85 -14.93 39.29
C GLY A 379 17.35 -15.16 37.86
N HIS A 380 16.95 -16.40 37.58
CA HIS A 380 16.31 -16.74 36.32
C HIS A 380 14.88 -16.18 36.26
N LEU A 381 14.52 -15.60 35.11
CA LEU A 381 13.20 -15.08 34.79
C LEU A 381 12.91 -15.30 33.30
N VAL A 382 11.67 -15.12 32.89
CA VAL A 382 11.29 -15.16 31.47
C VAL A 382 11.12 -13.73 30.99
N ALA A 383 11.90 -13.34 29.98
CA ALA A 383 11.84 -12.03 29.35
C ALA A 383 11.22 -12.16 27.96
N GLY A 384 10.23 -11.34 27.64
CA GLY A 384 9.59 -11.39 26.33
C GLY A 384 8.39 -10.47 26.20
N TYR A 385 7.74 -10.54 25.05
CA TYR A 385 6.52 -9.80 24.79
C TYR A 385 5.31 -10.44 25.47
N ILE A 386 4.63 -9.67 26.32
CA ILE A 386 3.46 -10.06 27.08
C ILE A 386 2.31 -9.11 26.74
N GLY A 387 1.13 -9.66 26.47
CA GLY A 387 -0.07 -8.88 26.18
C GLY A 387 -1.06 -9.60 25.26
N SER A 388 -1.94 -8.81 24.64
CA SER A 388 -2.96 -9.27 23.69
C SER A 388 -2.54 -8.98 22.24
N SER A 389 -3.38 -9.37 21.28
CA SER A 389 -3.18 -9.00 19.87
C SER A 389 -3.24 -7.49 19.60
N GLN A 390 -3.85 -6.71 20.51
CA GLN A 390 -4.02 -5.26 20.37
C GLN A 390 -2.98 -4.47 21.17
N THR A 391 -2.40 -5.07 22.20
CA THR A 391 -1.48 -4.40 23.13
C THR A 391 -0.40 -5.39 23.57
N MET A 392 0.83 -5.14 23.14
CA MET A 392 1.99 -5.96 23.50
C MET A 392 3.02 -5.10 24.22
N SER A 393 3.64 -5.62 25.27
CA SER A 393 4.72 -4.95 26.02
C SER A 393 5.85 -5.93 26.28
N TYR A 394 7.10 -5.53 26.03
CA TYR A 394 8.25 -6.32 26.48
C TYR A 394 8.35 -6.18 27.99
N SER A 395 8.43 -7.31 28.70
CA SER A 395 8.51 -7.31 30.16
C SER A 395 9.12 -8.63 30.65
N VAL A 396 9.48 -8.66 31.93
CA VAL A 396 9.96 -9.87 32.60
C VAL A 396 8.92 -10.45 33.56
N VAL A 397 8.81 -11.77 33.62
CA VAL A 397 7.95 -12.50 34.56
C VAL A 397 8.68 -13.64 35.23
N GLY A 398 8.28 -13.94 36.46
CA GLY A 398 8.77 -15.09 37.20
C GLY A 398 8.93 -14.83 38.69
N ASP A 399 9.34 -15.87 39.40
CA ASP A 399 9.56 -15.83 40.83
C ASP A 399 10.61 -14.79 41.26
N THR A 400 11.63 -14.56 40.42
CA THR A 400 12.67 -13.54 40.62
C THR A 400 12.07 -12.14 40.72
N VAL A 401 11.15 -11.80 39.81
CA VAL A 401 10.44 -10.51 39.77
C VAL A 401 9.56 -10.33 41.00
N ASN A 402 8.76 -11.35 41.32
CA ASN A 402 7.88 -11.33 42.49
C ASN A 402 8.68 -11.15 43.79
N THR A 403 9.84 -11.80 43.89
CA THR A 403 10.73 -11.67 45.05
C THR A 403 11.26 -10.24 45.18
N ALA A 404 11.74 -9.61 44.11
CA ALA A 404 12.20 -8.21 44.14
C ALA A 404 11.09 -7.25 44.64
N SER A 405 9.87 -7.40 44.12
CA SER A 405 8.71 -6.61 44.55
C SER A 405 8.44 -6.77 46.06
N ARG A 406 8.50 -8.00 46.58
CA ARG A 406 8.30 -8.27 48.02
C ARG A 406 9.40 -7.68 48.90
N LEU A 407 10.64 -7.68 48.42
CA LEU A 407 11.75 -7.02 49.12
C LEU A 407 11.54 -5.52 49.18
N CYS A 408 11.06 -4.92 48.10
CA CYS A 408 10.73 -3.50 48.07
C CYS A 408 9.61 -3.17 49.06
N SER A 409 8.54 -3.98 49.11
CA SER A 409 7.48 -3.79 50.11
C SER A 409 7.94 -3.93 51.57
N ALA A 410 9.00 -4.73 51.82
CA ALA A 410 9.59 -4.88 53.14
C ALA A 410 10.59 -3.77 53.50
N ALA A 411 11.09 -3.03 52.51
CA ALA A 411 12.07 -1.97 52.68
C ALA A 411 11.45 -0.74 53.32
N LYS A 412 12.08 -0.23 54.38
CA LYS A 412 11.73 1.05 54.99
C LYS A 412 12.13 2.22 54.08
N GLY A 413 11.67 3.42 54.41
CA GLY A 413 12.09 4.63 53.72
C GLY A 413 13.60 4.85 53.85
N GLY A 414 14.27 5.06 52.71
CA GLY A 414 15.73 5.21 52.64
C GLY A 414 16.50 3.89 52.59
N GLN A 415 15.81 2.73 52.63
CA GLN A 415 16.44 1.41 52.73
C GLN A 415 16.60 0.75 51.36
N ILE A 416 17.66 -0.05 51.19
CA ILE A 416 17.92 -0.85 49.99
C ILE A 416 18.05 -2.31 50.42
N ILE A 417 16.99 -3.09 50.24
CA ILE A 417 16.99 -4.51 50.57
C ILE A 417 17.37 -5.35 49.36
N ILE A 418 18.39 -6.19 49.51
CA ILE A 418 18.79 -7.17 48.49
C ILE A 418 18.58 -8.61 48.98
N SER A 419 18.30 -9.51 48.04
CA SER A 419 18.27 -10.94 48.33
C SER A 419 19.67 -11.53 48.51
N GLU A 420 19.74 -12.71 49.14
CA GLU A 420 20.97 -13.52 49.16
C GLU A 420 21.51 -13.82 47.76
N ASN A 421 20.62 -13.98 46.75
CA ASN A 421 21.07 -14.24 45.39
C ASN A 421 21.82 -13.03 44.82
N THR A 422 21.30 -11.82 45.00
CA THR A 422 22.01 -10.61 44.57
C THR A 422 23.33 -10.46 45.34
N HIS A 423 23.30 -10.61 46.67
CA HIS A 423 24.47 -10.47 47.53
C HIS A 423 25.66 -11.35 47.10
N LYS A 424 25.41 -12.58 46.63
CA LYS A 424 26.46 -13.50 46.13
C LYS A 424 27.28 -12.93 44.97
N TYR A 425 26.74 -12.01 44.19
CA TYR A 425 27.41 -11.42 43.01
C TYR A 425 28.03 -10.05 43.28
N LEU A 426 27.92 -9.52 44.50
CA LEU A 426 28.41 -8.18 44.83
C LEU A 426 29.90 -8.12 45.23
N GLY A 427 30.49 -9.27 45.56
CA GLY A 427 31.87 -9.34 46.06
C GLY A 427 32.05 -8.49 47.33
N ASN A 428 33.12 -7.70 47.37
CA ASN A 428 33.48 -6.82 48.50
C ASN A 428 33.22 -5.34 48.24
N THR A 429 32.54 -5.00 47.14
CA THR A 429 32.35 -3.60 46.68
C THR A 429 31.48 -2.78 47.63
N PHE A 430 30.54 -3.43 48.32
CA PHE A 430 29.55 -2.75 49.16
C PHE A 430 29.64 -3.20 50.62
N GLU A 431 29.27 -2.28 51.51
CA GLU A 431 28.98 -2.59 52.90
C GLU A 431 27.51 -3.00 53.01
N VAL A 432 27.29 -4.18 53.59
CA VAL A 432 25.97 -4.79 53.68
C VAL A 432 25.72 -5.33 55.08
N GLN A 433 24.51 -5.12 55.60
CA GLN A 433 24.08 -5.60 56.90
C GLN A 433 23.09 -6.74 56.72
N LYS A 434 23.33 -7.89 57.36
CA LYS A 434 22.36 -8.98 57.36
C LYS A 434 21.12 -8.60 58.16
N LEU A 435 19.93 -8.80 57.60
CA LEU A 435 18.65 -8.54 58.25
C LEU A 435 17.92 -9.84 58.62
N GLU A 436 16.88 -9.71 59.43
CA GLU A 436 15.96 -10.82 59.69
C GLU A 436 15.26 -11.27 58.40
N PRO A 437 15.10 -12.59 58.17
CA PRO A 437 14.50 -13.09 56.94
C PRO A 437 13.07 -12.58 56.71
N VAL A 438 12.81 -12.11 55.49
CA VAL A 438 11.48 -11.61 55.10
C VAL A 438 10.55 -12.78 54.81
N HIS A 439 9.41 -12.82 55.52
CA HIS A 439 8.35 -13.79 55.30
C HIS A 439 7.38 -13.26 54.24
N ALA A 440 7.57 -13.70 52.99
CA ALA A 440 6.71 -13.25 51.91
C ALA A 440 5.56 -14.23 51.64
N LYS A 441 4.36 -13.68 51.43
CA LYS A 441 3.13 -14.45 51.11
C LYS A 441 3.36 -15.42 49.95
N GLY A 442 3.10 -16.72 50.15
CA GLY A 442 3.29 -17.74 49.10
C GLY A 442 4.72 -18.26 48.94
N LYS A 443 5.65 -17.94 49.85
CA LYS A 443 6.96 -18.62 49.95
C LYS A 443 6.96 -19.54 51.17
N PHE A 444 7.36 -20.80 50.96
CA PHE A 444 7.50 -21.79 52.04
C PHE A 444 8.68 -21.51 52.97
N LYS A 445 9.78 -20.95 52.42
CA LYS A 445 10.98 -20.59 53.18
C LYS A 445 11.12 -19.06 53.26
N PRO A 446 11.48 -18.50 54.43
CA PRO A 446 11.81 -17.09 54.55
C PRO A 446 12.96 -16.70 53.63
N ILE A 447 12.90 -15.49 53.07
CA ILE A 447 13.91 -14.99 52.15
C ILE A 447 15.01 -14.33 52.96
N ARG A 448 16.24 -14.85 52.85
CA ARG A 448 17.41 -14.20 53.46
C ARG A 448 17.73 -12.91 52.73
N VAL A 449 17.88 -11.84 53.50
CA VAL A 449 17.97 -10.47 53.00
C VAL A 449 19.10 -9.70 53.67
N PHE A 450 19.58 -8.70 52.96
CA PHE A 450 20.64 -7.81 53.41
C PHE A 450 20.23 -6.36 53.10
N ASP A 451 20.60 -5.44 53.98
CA ASP A 451 20.53 -4.01 53.74
C ASP A 451 21.83 -3.53 53.11
N VAL A 452 21.77 -2.70 52.08
CA VAL A 452 22.96 -2.06 51.50
C VAL A 452 23.16 -0.71 52.18
N ILE A 453 24.28 -0.58 52.91
CA ILE A 453 24.61 0.63 53.66
C ILE A 453 25.28 1.66 52.76
N GLY A 454 26.11 1.20 51.82
CA GLY A 454 26.82 2.05 50.88
C GLY A 454 28.01 1.34 50.24
N TYR A 455 28.90 2.13 49.64
CA TYR A 455 30.20 1.64 49.18
C TYR A 455 31.07 1.27 50.37
N ARG A 456 31.80 0.16 50.27
CA ARG A 456 32.81 -0.17 51.26
C ARG A 456 33.93 0.86 51.18
N THR A 457 34.13 1.61 52.25
CA THR A 457 35.30 2.47 52.39
C THR A 457 36.41 1.68 53.05
N ASP A 458 37.43 1.30 52.28
CA ASP A 458 38.66 0.73 52.83
C ASP A 458 39.46 1.83 53.53
N TYR A 459 38.98 2.37 54.66
CA TYR A 459 39.82 3.10 55.60
C TYR A 459 40.50 2.09 56.53
N GLY A 460 41.44 1.35 55.94
CA GLY A 460 42.42 0.55 56.64
C GLY A 460 43.82 1.11 56.43
N ILE A 461 44.06 2.36 56.88
CA ILE A 461 45.38 2.92 57.23
C ILE A 461 45.21 3.80 58.47
#